data_AF-A0A350FYE0-F1
#
_entry.id   AF-A0A350FYE0-F1
#
_cell.length_a   1.000
_cell.length_b   1.000
_cell.length_c   1.000
_cell.angle_alpha   90.00
_cell.angle_beta   90.00
_cell.angle_gamma   90.00
#
_symmetry.space_group_name_H-M   'P 1'
#
loop_
_entity.id
_entity.type
_entity.pdbx_description
1 polymer ?
#
loop_
_entity_poly.entity_id
_entity_poly.type
_entity_poly.pdbx_seq_one_letter_code
_entity_poly.pdbx_strand_id
1 'polypeptide(L)' 'HDLYFGKSEAGDRVELKGTPLTQITDILSKAGYLKKGGEFQIAFNEFIGNENFEERADPQAKWIDKPVLKYLVKKFSK' A
#
# COMPACT_ATOMS: atom_id res chain seq x y z
N HIS A 1 19.41 2.83 0.31
CA HIS A 1 18.65 1.80 -0.40
C HIS A 1 17.83 2.52 -1.45
N ASP A 2 18.32 2.58 -2.69
CA ASP A 2 17.56 3.13 -3.82
C ASP A 2 16.58 2.06 -4.33
N LEU A 3 15.32 2.16 -3.93
CA LEU A 3 14.27 1.36 -4.54
C LEU A 3 13.85 2.03 -5.84
N TYR A 4 14.67 1.87 -6.88
CA TYR A 4 14.28 2.22 -8.24
C TYR A 4 13.34 1.13 -8.77
N PHE A 5 12.06 1.29 -8.49
CA PHE A 5 11.04 0.58 -9.25
C PHE A 5 10.98 1.21 -10.63
N GLY A 6 11.66 0.63 -11.62
CA GLY A 6 11.51 1.03 -13.02
C GLY A 6 10.04 1.13 -13.43
N LYS A 7 9.73 1.86 -14.52
CA LYS A 7 8.35 2.00 -15.04
C LYS A 7 7.72 0.62 -15.12
N SER A 8 6.81 0.34 -14.19
CA SER A 8 6.12 -0.94 -14.18
C SER A 8 5.19 -0.94 -15.37
N GLU A 9 5.25 -1.99 -16.18
CA GLU A 9 4.21 -2.20 -17.19
C GLU A 9 2.86 -2.13 -16.47
N ALA A 10 1.89 -1.42 -17.04
CA ALA A 10 0.59 -1.15 -16.41
C ALA A 10 -0.17 -2.43 -15.97
N GLY A 11 0.33 -3.62 -16.34
CA GLY A 11 -0.22 -4.94 -16.05
C GLY A 11 0.06 -5.52 -14.66
N ASP A 12 0.83 -4.86 -13.78
CA ASP A 12 1.18 -5.45 -12.46
C ASP A 12 0.43 -4.78 -11.29
N ARG A 13 -0.81 -4.32 -11.52
CA ARG A 13 -1.70 -3.79 -10.47
C ARG A 13 -2.41 -4.93 -9.74
N VAL A 14 -2.50 -4.80 -8.42
CA VAL A 14 -3.22 -5.74 -7.54
C VAL A 14 -4.42 -5.02 -6.96
N GLU A 15 -5.61 -5.61 -7.10
CA GLU A 15 -6.81 -5.11 -6.42
C GLU A 15 -6.67 -5.26 -4.90
N LEU A 16 -7.03 -4.22 -4.16
CA LEU A 16 -7.09 -4.21 -2.70
C LEU A 16 -8.36 -4.90 -2.22
N LYS A 17 -8.40 -6.23 -2.40
CA LYS A 17 -9.45 -7.14 -1.92
C LYS A 17 -8.82 -8.40 -1.36
N GLY A 18 -9.56 -9.14 -0.52
CA GLY A 18 -9.08 -10.40 0.04
C GLY A 18 -7.71 -10.26 0.72
N THR A 19 -6.75 -11.11 0.36
CA THR A 19 -5.41 -11.14 0.97
C THR A 19 -4.66 -9.81 0.87
N PRO A 20 -4.51 -9.16 -0.30
CA PRO A 20 -3.92 -7.82 -0.40
C PRO A 20 -4.53 -6.78 0.54
N LEU A 21 -5.87 -6.77 0.67
CA LEU A 21 -6.55 -5.85 1.58
C LEU A 21 -6.16 -6.13 3.03
N THR A 22 -6.26 -7.38 3.48
CA THR A 22 -5.85 -7.78 4.83
C THR A 22 -4.41 -7.41 5.13
N GLN A 23 -3.49 -7.66 4.20
CA GLN A 23 -2.08 -7.32 4.35
C GLN A 23 -1.87 -5.82 4.54
N ILE A 24 -2.50 -4.99 3.71
CA ILE A 24 -2.38 -3.53 3.83
C ILE A 24 -3.07 -3.04 5.11
N THR A 25 -4.25 -3.54 5.47
CA THR A 25 -4.93 -3.21 6.72
C THR A 25 -4.02 -3.48 7.94
N ASP A 26 -3.39 -4.66 8.00
CA ASP A 26 -2.47 -5.01 9.08
C ASP A 26 -1.26 -4.07 9.14
N ILE A 27 -0.68 -3.73 7.98
CA ILE A 27 0.44 -2.79 7.89
C ILE A 27 0.02 -1.41 8.40
N LEU A 28 -1.12 -0.88 7.94
CA LEU A 28 -1.62 0.42 8.36
C LEU A 28 -1.91 0.47 9.86
N SER A 29 -2.49 -0.59 10.43
CA SER A 29 -2.74 -0.68 11.86
C SER A 29 -1.44 -0.74 12.66
N LYS A 30 -0.47 -1.56 12.26
CA LYS A 30 0.84 -1.68 12.93
C LYS A 30 1.68 -0.40 12.82
N ALA A 31 1.60 0.28 11.68
CA ALA A 31 2.30 1.54 11.45
C ALA A 31 1.59 2.76 12.07
N GLY A 32 0.41 2.59 12.66
CA GLY A 32 -0.32 3.64 13.38
C GLY A 32 -1.19 4.56 12.52
N TYR A 33 -1.33 4.26 11.23
CA TYR A 33 -2.17 5.02 10.29
C TYR A 33 -3.66 4.68 10.44
N LEU A 34 -3.98 3.38 10.55
CA LEU A 34 -5.37 2.94 10.69
C LEU A 34 -5.77 2.85 12.18
N LYS A 35 -6.39 3.92 12.67
CA LYS A 35 -6.94 4.03 14.03
C LYS A 35 -8.32 3.38 14.14
N LYS A 36 -8.76 3.06 15.37
CA LYS A 36 -10.11 2.53 15.63
C LYS A 36 -11.18 3.52 15.13
N GLY A 37 -12.04 3.05 14.22
CA GLY A 37 -13.08 3.87 13.58
C GLY A 37 -12.55 4.80 12.48
N GLY A 38 -11.27 4.73 12.14
CA GLY A 38 -10.68 5.48 11.03
C GLY A 38 -11.05 4.88 9.68
N GLU A 39 -11.12 5.74 8.66
CA GLU A 39 -11.41 5.33 7.30
C GLU A 39 -10.16 4.75 6.63
N PHE A 40 -10.29 3.55 6.08
CA PHE A 40 -9.19 2.85 5.40
C PHE A 40 -8.59 3.68 4.28
N GLN A 41 -9.40 4.34 3.45
CA GLN A 41 -8.94 5.14 2.31
C GLN A 41 -8.06 6.32 2.77
N ILE A 42 -8.43 7.01 3.85
CA ILE A 42 -7.65 8.12 4.41
C ILE A 42 -6.31 7.61 4.92
N ALA A 43 -6.34 6.55 5.74
CA ALA A 43 -5.13 5.93 6.28
C ALA A 43 -4.19 5.40 5.18
N PHE A 44 -4.77 4.81 4.13
CA PHE A 44 -4.04 4.30 2.98
C PHE A 44 -3.34 5.44 2.22
N ASN A 45 -4.06 6.51 1.90
CA ASN A 45 -3.50 7.64 1.15
C ASN A 45 -2.38 8.35 1.93
N GLU A 46 -2.56 8.56 3.23
CA GLU A 46 -1.53 9.15 4.08
C GLU A 46 -0.27 8.28 4.14
N PHE A 47 -0.45 6.96 4.30
CA PHE A 47 0.65 6.00 4.33
C PHE A 47 1.43 5.93 3.01
N ILE A 48 0.71 5.81 1.89
CA ILE A 48 1.31 5.73 0.56
C ILE A 48 2.06 7.03 0.23
N GLY A 49 1.52 8.19 0.63
CA GLY A 49 2.21 9.47 0.50
C GLY A 49 3.51 9.53 1.30
N ASN A 50 3.47 9.12 2.56
CA ASN A 50 4.68 9.08 3.40
C ASN A 50 5.74 8.11 2.87
N GLU A 51 5.33 7.04 2.20
CA GLU A 51 6.22 6.06 1.57
C GLU A 51 6.65 6.44 0.14
N ASN A 52 6.20 7.58 -0.41
CA ASN A 52 6.48 8.07 -1.77
C ASN A 52 6.00 7.12 -2.89
N PHE A 53 4.80 6.56 -2.73
CA PHE A 53 4.19 5.62 -3.69
C PHE A 53 2.88 6.12 -4.31
N GLU A 54 2.60 7.43 -4.28
CA GLU A 54 1.34 8.02 -4.74
C GLU A 54 1.05 7.70 -6.22
N GLU A 55 2.08 7.68 -7.07
CA GLU A 55 1.96 7.33 -8.49
C GLU A 55 1.76 5.82 -8.74
N ARG A 56 1.89 5.01 -7.68
CA ARG A 56 1.94 3.54 -7.72
C ARG A 56 0.76 2.89 -6.99
N ALA A 57 -0.25 3.68 -6.63
CA ALA A 57 -1.46 3.26 -5.96
C ALA A 57 -2.66 4.09 -6.40
N ASP A 58 -3.86 3.56 -6.18
CA ASP A 58 -5.10 4.29 -6.41
C ASP A 58 -5.41 5.24 -5.24
N PRO A 59 -5.65 6.54 -5.45
CA PRO A 59 -6.13 7.44 -4.38
C PRO A 59 -7.51 7.05 -3.82
N GLN A 60 -8.25 6.17 -4.52
CA GLN A 60 -9.49 5.57 -4.02
C GLN A 60 -9.27 4.23 -3.32
N ALA A 61 -8.01 3.84 -3.09
CA ALA A 61 -7.61 2.60 -2.44
C ALA A 61 -8.21 1.32 -3.07
N LYS A 62 -8.41 1.30 -4.40
CA LYS A 62 -8.89 0.10 -5.10
C LYS A 62 -7.77 -0.81 -5.59
N TRP A 63 -6.59 -0.25 -5.87
CA TRP A 63 -5.43 -1.02 -6.33
C TRP A 63 -4.11 -0.42 -5.87
N ILE A 64 -3.08 -1.27 -5.86
CA ILE A 64 -1.68 -0.90 -5.65
C ILE A 64 -0.81 -1.72 -6.59
N ASP A 65 0.32 -1.19 -7.02
CA ASP A 65 1.29 -1.96 -7.78
C ASP A 65 1.82 -3.16 -6.97
N LYS A 66 1.84 -4.34 -7.58
CA LYS A 66 2.36 -5.59 -7.03
C LYS A 66 3.79 -5.47 -6.47
N PRO A 67 4.77 -4.85 -7.15
CA PRO A 67 6.10 -4.68 -6.57
C PRO A 67 6.08 -3.84 -5.29
N VAL A 68 5.21 -2.83 -5.21
CA VAL A 68 5.03 -2.00 -4.01
C VAL A 68 4.42 -2.84 -2.89
N LEU A 69 3.33 -3.57 -3.14
CA LEU A 69 2.73 -4.47 -2.15
C LEU A 69 3.75 -5.47 -1.58
N LYS A 70 4.54 -6.11 -2.45
CA LYS A 70 5.59 -7.06 -2.04
C LYS A 70 6.65 -6.39 -1.17
N TYR A 71 7.06 -5.17 -1.53
CA TYR A 71 7.99 -4.39 -0.73
C TYR A 71 7.42 -4.04 0.66
N LEU A 72 6.20 -3.52 0.71
CA LEU A 72 5.52 -3.15 1.95
C LEU A 72 5.35 -4.36 2.89
N VAL A 73 4.89 -5.49 2.36
CA VAL A 73 4.80 -6.75 3.13
C VAL A 73 6.16 -7.13 3.68
N LYS A 74 7.23 -7.11 2.87
CA LYS A 74 8.59 -7.43 3.33
C LYS A 74 9.11 -6.46 4.39
N LYS A 75 8.80 -5.16 4.27
CA LYS A 75 9.25 -4.11 5.19
C LYS A 75 8.54 -4.17 6.54
N PHE A 76 7.23 -4.43 6.54
CA PHE A 76 6.36 -4.25 7.71
C PHE A 76 5.78 -5.56 8.30
N SER A 77 5.87 -6.70 7.63
CA SER A 77 5.36 -7.99 8.15
C SER A 77 6.39 -8.74 9.01
N LYS A 78 7.24 -8.02 9.74
CA LYS A 78 8.06 -8.61 10.81
C LYS A 78 7.26 -8.76 12.10
#